data_AF-A0A8S4DRN5-F1
#
_entry.id   AF-A0A8S4DRN5-F1
#
_cell.length_a   1.000
_cell.length_b   1.000
_cell.length_c   1.000
_cell.angle_alpha   90.00
_cell.angle_beta   90.00
_cell.angle_gamma   90.00
#
_symmetry.space_group_name_H-M   'P 1'
#
loop_
_entity.id
_entity.type
_entity.pdbx_description
1 polymer ?
#
loop_
_entity_poly.entity_id
_entity_poly.type
_entity_poly.pdbx_seq_one_letter_code
_entity_poly.pdbx_strand_id
1 'polypeptide(L)'
;MPKCDLKTRYIPATFAWTLLLGTTSLFFYFPCQYYLYRHPWVPAYQGVITFFVLANFTLATFMDPGVIPKAPPDEDREDDFRAPLYRSVEINGITVRMKWCVTCKFYRPPRCSHCSVCNHCIEVSERDR
;
A
#
# COMPACT_ATOMS: atom_id res chain seq x y z
N MET A 1 -7.83 9.75 -18.01
CA MET A 1 -7.14 9.31 -16.76
C MET A 1 -8.11 8.46 -15.94
N PRO A 2 -7.88 7.15 -15.73
CA PRO A 2 -8.70 6.39 -14.79
C PRO A 2 -8.42 6.92 -13.38
N LYS A 3 -9.47 7.45 -12.74
CA LYS A 3 -9.41 7.89 -11.34
C LYS A 3 -9.24 6.64 -10.48
N CYS A 4 -8.21 6.60 -9.65
CA CYS A 4 -8.12 5.62 -8.58
C CYS A 4 -9.36 5.81 -7.70
N ASP A 5 -10.21 4.79 -7.55
CA ASP A 5 -11.37 4.91 -6.69
C ASP A 5 -10.89 4.87 -5.25
N LEU A 6 -10.76 6.05 -4.67
CA LEU A 6 -10.32 6.25 -3.30
C LEU A 6 -11.10 5.34 -2.35
N LYS A 7 -12.39 5.09 -2.64
CA LYS A 7 -13.25 4.22 -1.83
C LYS A 7 -12.67 2.81 -1.64
N THR A 8 -12.08 2.21 -2.66
CA THR A 8 -11.56 0.84 -2.58
C THR A 8 -10.33 0.73 -1.68
N ARG A 9 -9.52 1.79 -1.57
CA ARG A 9 -8.38 1.85 -0.64
C ARG A 9 -8.81 2.07 0.81
N TYR A 10 -9.85 2.87 1.04
CA TYR A 10 -10.29 3.22 2.39
C TYR A 10 -11.16 2.15 3.06
N ILE A 11 -11.91 1.32 2.32
CA ILE A 11 -12.77 0.27 2.90
C ILE A 11 -12.03 -0.69 3.86
N PRO A 12 -10.89 -1.31 3.50
CA PRO A 12 -10.19 -2.22 4.41
C PRO A 12 -9.57 -1.46 5.59
N ALA A 13 -9.08 -0.24 5.37
CA ALA A 13 -8.50 0.59 6.41
C ALA A 13 -9.55 1.02 7.44
N THR A 14 -10.72 1.50 7.00
CA THR A 14 -11.79 1.95 7.90
C THR A 14 -12.35 0.80 8.73
N PHE A 15 -12.52 -0.40 8.14
CA PHE A 15 -12.95 -1.58 8.88
C PHE A 15 -11.93 -2.02 9.94
N ALA A 16 -10.64 -1.98 9.62
CA ALA A 16 -9.59 -2.25 10.60
C ALA A 16 -9.55 -1.19 11.71
N TRP A 17 -9.72 0.09 11.37
CA TRP A 17 -9.85 1.19 12.34
C TRP A 17 -11.04 1.00 13.28
N THR A 18 -12.22 0.63 12.77
CA THR A 18 -13.42 0.43 13.60
C THR A 18 -13.28 -0.76 14.54
N LEU A 19 -12.74 -1.88 14.06
CA LEU A 19 -12.46 -3.04 14.90
C LEU A 19 -11.44 -2.72 15.99
N LEU A 20 -10.35 -2.02 15.64
CA LEU A 20 -9.27 -1.70 16.57
C LEU A 20 -9.74 -0.74 17.67
N LEU A 21 -10.40 0.36 17.30
CA LEU A 21 -10.94 1.33 18.27
C LEU A 21 -12.09 0.73 19.08
N GLY A 22 -12.96 -0.07 18.46
CA GLY A 22 -14.08 -0.72 19.12
C GLY A 22 -13.63 -1.71 20.19
N THR A 23 -12.73 -2.64 19.83
CA THR A 23 -12.21 -3.65 20.76
C THR A 23 -11.42 -3.02 21.91
N THR A 24 -10.60 -2.00 21.61
CA THR A 24 -9.85 -1.25 22.62
C THR A 24 -10.78 -0.52 23.59
N SER A 25 -11.79 0.20 23.07
CA SER A 25 -12.74 0.94 23.91
C SER A 25 -13.55 0.01 24.82
N LEU A 26 -13.95 -1.16 24.30
CA LEU A 26 -14.67 -2.18 25.08
C LEU A 26 -13.82 -2.69 26.25
N PHE A 27 -12.51 -2.90 26.01
CA PHE A 27 -11.57 -3.32 27.05
C PHE A 27 -11.37 -2.24 28.14
N PHE A 28 -11.29 -0.97 27.74
CA PHE A 28 -11.17 0.12 28.72
C PHE A 28 -12.49 0.39 29.47
N TYR A 29 -13.65 0.09 28.89
CA TYR A 29 -14.94 0.32 29.55
C TYR A 29 -15.27 -0.77 30.58
N PHE A 30 -15.14 -2.05 30.22
CA PHE A 30 -15.53 -3.16 31.11
C PHE A 30 -14.38 -3.61 32.05
N PRO A 31 -13.26 -4.18 31.55
CA PRO A 31 -12.14 -4.61 32.38
C PRO A 31 -11.48 -3.52 33.22
N CYS A 32 -11.33 -2.30 32.70
CA CYS A 32 -10.55 -1.27 33.40
C CYS A 32 -11.13 -0.91 34.76
N GLN A 33 -12.46 -0.87 34.90
CA GLN A 33 -13.10 -0.57 36.19
C GLN A 33 -12.76 -1.62 37.26
N TYR A 34 -12.64 -2.88 36.86
CA TYR A 34 -12.23 -3.97 37.75
C TYR A 34 -10.71 -3.93 38.02
N TYR A 35 -9.89 -3.73 36.99
CA TYR A 35 -8.43 -3.76 37.10
C TYR A 35 -7.86 -2.53 37.81
N LEU A 36 -8.50 -1.36 37.74
CA LEU A 36 -8.02 -0.16 38.44
C LEU A 36 -7.98 -0.33 39.96
N TYR A 37 -8.95 -1.05 40.53
CA TYR A 37 -9.03 -1.29 41.98
C TYR A 37 -8.09 -2.38 42.47
N ARG A 38 -7.81 -3.41 41.65
CA ARG A 38 -6.99 -4.57 42.06
C ARG A 38 -5.54 -4.45 41.60
N HIS A 39 -5.32 -4.07 40.34
CA HIS A 39 -4.02 -4.10 39.65
C HIS A 39 -3.89 -2.93 38.65
N PRO A 40 -3.61 -1.71 39.12
CA PRO A 40 -3.62 -0.49 38.30
C PRO A 40 -2.51 -0.43 37.24
N TRP A 41 -1.49 -1.29 37.31
CA TRP A 41 -0.46 -1.37 36.27
C TRP A 41 -0.96 -2.00 34.97
N VAL A 42 -1.98 -2.86 35.02
CA VAL A 42 -2.50 -3.57 33.84
C VAL A 42 -3.08 -2.59 32.81
N PRO A 43 -3.95 -1.63 33.17
CA PRO A 43 -4.39 -0.58 32.26
C PRO A 43 -3.27 0.30 31.70
N ALA A 44 -2.22 0.56 32.49
CA ALA A 44 -1.08 1.38 32.06
C ALA A 44 -0.30 0.69 30.93
N TYR A 45 0.04 -0.60 31.09
CA TYR A 45 0.67 -1.39 30.03
C TYR A 45 -0.21 -1.49 28.78
N GLN A 46 -1.51 -1.71 28.96
CA GLN A 46 -2.45 -1.76 27.84
C GLN A 46 -2.45 -0.44 27.07
N GLY A 47 -2.49 0.70 27.75
CA GLY A 47 -2.47 2.02 27.11
C GLY A 47 -1.20 2.24 26.26
N VAL A 48 -0.04 1.85 26.77
CA VAL A 48 1.23 1.95 26.03
C VAL A 48 1.21 1.08 24.78
N ILE A 49 0.77 -0.18 24.89
CA ILE A 49 0.68 -1.09 23.75
C ILE A 49 -0.29 -0.55 22.69
N THR A 50 -1.48 -0.12 23.11
CA THR A 50 -2.49 0.47 22.22
C THR A 50 -1.94 1.71 21.50
N PHE A 51 -1.20 2.58 22.19
CA PHE A 51 -0.57 3.74 21.57
C PHE A 51 0.42 3.35 20.47
N PHE A 52 1.32 2.40 20.73
CA PHE A 52 2.26 1.91 19.71
C PHE A 52 1.56 1.27 18.51
N VAL A 53 0.50 0.48 18.76
CA VAL A 53 -0.28 -0.14 17.69
C VAL A 53 -0.96 0.93 16.82
N LEU A 54 -1.59 1.93 17.45
CA LEU A 54 -2.22 3.05 16.73
C LEU A 54 -1.21 3.84 15.91
N ALA A 55 -0.04 4.16 16.46
CA ALA A 55 1.01 4.89 15.76
C ALA A 55 1.58 4.12 14.56
N ASN A 56 1.80 2.81 14.71
CA ASN A 56 2.25 1.98 13.60
C ASN A 56 1.17 1.82 12.54
N PHE A 57 -0.10 1.72 12.95
CA PHE A 57 -1.22 1.56 12.04
C PHE A 57 -1.53 2.83 11.25
N THR A 58 -1.45 4.01 11.87
CA THR A 58 -1.54 5.30 11.14
C THR A 58 -0.42 5.40 10.12
N LEU A 59 0.82 5.14 10.52
CA LEU A 59 1.96 5.16 9.61
C LEU A 59 1.71 4.20 8.42
N ALA A 60 1.38 2.94 8.68
CA ALA A 60 1.09 1.97 7.63
C ALA A 60 -0.06 2.40 6.70
N THR A 61 -1.08 3.09 7.23
CA THR A 61 -2.23 3.57 6.44
C THR A 61 -1.85 4.75 5.52
N PHE A 62 -0.97 5.65 5.98
CA PHE A 62 -0.59 6.86 5.27
C PHE A 62 0.70 6.75 4.45
N MET A 63 1.48 5.69 4.62
CA MET A 63 2.65 5.45 3.78
C MET A 63 2.22 5.17 2.34
N ASP A 64 2.69 6.02 1.42
CA ASP A 64 2.44 5.88 -0.01
C ASP A 64 3.28 4.72 -0.56
N PRO A 65 2.69 3.73 -1.27
CA PRO A 65 3.43 2.57 -1.82
C PRO A 65 4.48 2.89 -2.90
N GLY A 66 4.97 4.13 -3.01
CA GLY A 66 5.97 4.51 -4.01
C GLY A 66 5.38 4.49 -5.42
N VAL A 67 4.48 5.43 -5.71
CA VAL A 67 3.87 5.58 -7.04
C VAL A 67 4.92 6.08 -8.04
N ILE A 68 5.17 5.30 -9.09
CA ILE A 68 6.00 5.76 -10.22
C ILE A 68 5.14 6.68 -11.09
N PRO A 69 5.55 7.94 -11.32
CA PRO A 69 4.81 8.86 -12.19
C PRO A 69 4.74 8.30 -13.62
N LYS A 70 3.57 8.45 -14.26
CA LYS A 70 3.39 8.05 -15.65
C LYS A 70 4.29 8.89 -16.56
N ALA A 71 4.84 8.25 -17.60
CA ALA A 71 5.56 8.96 -18.64
C ALA A 71 4.66 10.06 -19.25
N PRO A 72 5.20 11.26 -19.52
CA PRO A 72 4.44 12.34 -20.14
C PRO A 72 3.90 11.89 -21.50
N PRO A 73 2.70 12.37 -21.89
CA PRO A 73 2.02 11.97 -23.13
C PRO A 73 2.74 12.45 -24.42
N ASP A 74 3.91 13.07 -24.29
CA ASP A 74 4.63 13.72 -25.38
C ASP A 74 5.54 12.73 -26.15
N GLU A 75 5.72 11.50 -25.67
CA GLU A 75 6.40 10.39 -26.38
C GLU A 75 5.43 9.39 -27.05
N ASP A 76 4.11 9.66 -27.04
CA ASP A 76 3.09 8.78 -27.65
C ASP A 76 2.88 9.03 -29.16
N ARG A 77 3.71 9.84 -29.84
CA ARG A 77 3.50 10.23 -31.26
C ARG A 77 4.27 9.42 -32.30
N GLU A 78 5.18 8.54 -31.92
CA GLU A 78 5.92 7.70 -32.87
C GLU A 78 6.09 6.29 -32.29
N ASP A 79 5.07 5.46 -32.46
CA ASP A 79 5.18 4.00 -32.72
C ASP A 79 3.78 3.38 -32.58
N ASP A 80 2.88 3.95 -33.37
CA ASP A 80 1.67 3.27 -33.82
C ASP A 80 2.14 2.03 -34.61
N PHE A 81 1.59 0.85 -34.30
CA PHE A 81 1.87 -0.47 -34.90
C PHE A 81 3.01 -1.31 -34.27
N ARG A 82 2.61 -2.20 -33.34
CA ARG A 82 3.32 -3.42 -32.90
C ARG A 82 4.62 -3.22 -32.11
N ALA A 83 4.54 -2.58 -30.96
CA ALA A 83 5.57 -2.75 -29.92
C ALA A 83 5.59 -4.25 -29.46
N PRO A 84 6.71 -4.99 -29.61
CA PRO A 84 6.79 -6.40 -29.23
C PRO A 84 6.51 -6.57 -27.73
N LEU A 85 5.81 -7.66 -27.36
CA LEU A 85 5.41 -8.00 -25.99
C LEU A 85 6.58 -8.04 -24.98
N TYR A 86 7.83 -8.07 -25.47
CA TYR A 86 9.07 -8.10 -24.70
C TYR A 86 10.13 -7.22 -25.36
N ARG A 87 10.55 -6.14 -24.68
CA ARG A 87 11.79 -5.41 -25.01
C ARG A 87 12.86 -5.91 -24.06
N SER A 88 13.85 -6.63 -24.59
CA SER A 88 15.07 -6.94 -23.86
C SER A 88 16.00 -5.74 -23.97
N VAL A 89 16.16 -5.00 -22.87
CA VAL A 89 17.15 -3.92 -22.79
C VAL A 89 18.33 -4.48 -22.00
N GLU A 90 19.54 -4.39 -22.54
CA GLU A 90 20.76 -4.67 -21.79
C GLU A 90 21.04 -3.49 -20.86
N ILE A 91 20.90 -3.71 -19.56
CA ILE A 91 21.25 -2.74 -18.53
C ILE A 91 22.42 -3.36 -17.77
N ASN A 92 23.60 -2.74 -17.84
CA ASN A 92 24.83 -3.23 -17.19
C ASN A 92 25.23 -4.68 -17.56
N GLY A 93 25.03 -5.10 -18.81
CA GLY A 93 25.44 -6.43 -19.30
C GLY A 93 24.50 -7.59 -18.93
N ILE A 94 23.32 -7.30 -18.35
CA ILE A 94 22.29 -8.29 -18.05
C ILE A 94 21.09 -8.05 -18.97
N THR A 95 20.67 -9.07 -19.71
CA THR A 95 19.47 -9.02 -20.57
C THR A 95 18.21 -9.20 -19.72
N VAL A 96 17.56 -8.08 -19.37
CA VAL A 96 16.33 -8.11 -18.58
C VAL A 96 15.11 -8.04 -19.50
N ARG A 97 14.20 -9.01 -19.39
CA ARG A 97 12.91 -8.99 -20.09
C ARG A 97 11.93 -8.05 -19.38
N MET A 98 11.65 -6.89 -19.98
CA MET A 98 10.66 -5.95 -19.47
C MET A 98 9.26 -6.30 -20.02
N LYS A 99 8.24 -6.25 -19.17
CA LYS A 99 6.83 -6.54 -19.55
C LYS A 99 6.07 -5.23 -19.76
N TRP A 100 5.35 -5.10 -20.87
CA TRP A 100 4.48 -3.95 -21.15
C TRP A 100 3.30 -3.85 -20.17
N CYS A 101 2.95 -2.64 -19.70
CA CYS A 101 1.71 -2.39 -18.97
C CYS A 101 0.71 -1.64 -19.86
N VAL A 102 -0.40 -2.29 -20.22
CA VAL A 102 -1.43 -1.71 -21.10
C VAL A 102 -2.10 -0.48 -20.47
N THR A 103 -2.30 -0.51 -19.14
CA THR A 103 -2.98 0.56 -18.39
C THR A 103 -2.10 1.81 -18.19
N CYS A 104 -0.79 1.63 -18.06
CA CYS A 104 0.16 2.71 -17.78
C CYS A 104 1.00 3.12 -19.00
N LYS A 105 0.92 2.38 -20.11
CA LYS A 105 1.62 2.62 -21.39
C LYS A 105 3.14 2.78 -21.27
N PHE A 106 3.81 1.94 -20.49
CA PHE A 106 5.27 1.91 -20.45
C PHE A 106 5.81 0.50 -20.18
N TYR A 107 7.09 0.29 -20.50
CA TYR A 107 7.81 -0.95 -20.17
C TYR A 107 8.18 -0.97 -18.70
N ARG A 108 7.70 -1.97 -17.96
CA ARG A 108 7.92 -2.08 -16.51
C ARG A 108 9.38 -2.46 -16.19
N PRO A 109 10.10 -1.69 -15.36
CA PRO A 109 11.37 -2.08 -14.78
C PRO A 109 11.26 -3.41 -14.00
N PRO A 110 12.36 -4.16 -13.81
CA PRO A 110 12.39 -5.47 -13.15
C PRO A 110 12.10 -5.48 -11.63
N ARG A 111 11.31 -4.53 -11.12
CA ARG A 111 10.81 -4.46 -9.73
C ARG A 111 9.47 -3.70 -9.65
N CYS A 112 8.69 -3.71 -10.72
CA CYS A 112 7.45 -2.95 -10.78
C CYS A 112 6.24 -3.85 -11.10
N SER A 113 5.19 -3.76 -10.27
CA SER A 113 3.92 -4.44 -10.45
C SER A 113 2.79 -3.41 -10.66
N HIS A 114 1.79 -3.80 -11.46
CA HIS A 114 0.61 -2.97 -11.65
C HIS A 114 -0.39 -3.30 -10.55
N CYS A 115 -0.71 -2.34 -9.69
CA CYS A 115 -1.74 -2.50 -8.69
C CYS A 115 -3.10 -2.14 -9.31
N SER A 116 -4.00 -3.11 -9.43
CA SER A 116 -5.36 -2.91 -9.94
C SER A 116 -6.20 -1.98 -9.04
N VAL A 117 -5.89 -1.95 -7.74
CA VAL A 117 -6.55 -1.07 -6.77
C VAL A 117 -6.13 0.39 -6.98
N CYS A 118 -4.83 0.64 -7.13
CA CYS A 118 -4.29 2.00 -7.32
C CYS A 118 -4.35 2.47 -8.78
N ASN A 119 -4.59 1.57 -9.73
CA ASN A 119 -4.50 1.81 -11.18
C ASN A 119 -3.17 2.42 -11.64
N HIS A 120 -2.12 2.20 -10.86
CA HIS A 120 -0.77 2.70 -11.10
C HIS A 120 0.23 1.57 -10.93
N CYS A 121 1.34 1.71 -11.66
CA CYS A 121 2.51 0.89 -11.47
C CYS A 121 3.26 1.38 -10.23
N ILE A 122 3.52 0.47 -9.30
CA ILE A 122 4.22 0.74 -8.05
C ILE A 122 5.53 -0.05 -8.01
N GLU A 123 6.54 0.49 -7.34
CA GLU A 123 7.76 -0.27 -7.04
C GLU A 123 7.44 -1.31 -5.96
N VAL A 124 7.62 -2.58 -6.28
CA VAL A 124 7.40 -3.67 -5.32
C VAL A 124 8.66 -3.84 -4.49
N SER A 125 8.56 -3.56 -3.19
CA SER A 125 9.58 -3.92 -2.20
C SER A 125 9.36 -5.37 -1.77
N GLU A 126 9.87 -6.34 -2.55
CA GLU A 126 10.13 -7.77 -2.22
C GLU A 126 9.05 -8.62 -1.50
N ARG A 127 7.89 -8.08 -1.11
CA ARG A 127 6.91 -8.73 -0.22
C ARG A 127 5.59 -9.02 -0.94
N ASP A 128 5.67 -9.60 -2.12
CA ASP A 128 4.54 -10.33 -2.73
C ASP A 128 5.14 -11.29 -3.77
N ARG A 129 5.61 -12.45 -3.29
CA ARG A 129 5.80 -13.65 -4.11
C ARG A 129 4.72 -14.65 -3.73
#